data_AF-A0A847JFC7-F1
#
_entry.id   AF-A0A847JFC7-F1
#
_cell.length_a   1.000
_cell.length_b   1.000
_cell.length_c   1.000
_cell.angle_alpha   90.00
_cell.angle_beta   90.00
_cell.angle_gamma   90.00
#
_symmetry.space_group_name_H-M   'P 1'
#
loop_
_entity.id
_entity.type
_entity.pdbx_description
1 polymer ?
#
loop_
_entity_poly.entity_id
_entity_poly.type
_entity_poly.pdbx_seq_one_letter_code
_entity_poly.pdbx_strand_id
1 'polypeptide(L)'
;MATPRSLLHLLRGLFGLLASLAVVGLIGWGAVRWAETRGVEDLTRDAGFADHHPPAPDPRSEDEMEDLRRFPVGAVALQPLIDATPTGGTLRLEPKIYAAPGKIDRAMRIEGVPGETVVDGGGIGSILTVTADDVMITGLTLRNSGDRHETTDSAVRLRARHGIFKDNVVEDCLFGFELKQADENIIRRNKIGSKNLPQALRGDSIRVWYSNGNRLEDNEITEVRDTVIWYSTGNIVTGNRILDSRYGIHLMYSHKNKLEHNSFLSNTVGIFLMYANDNDVIDNVIHYSQGPSGIGLGFKESSNTRVLHNDFFANARGIFMDASPYDPEGFNLFQDNRIAYNGAAIAFHSQWEGNTFEHNAFLGNHTSVTVLSTGTANRNKWRANYWDDWEGFDRNRDGIGDTPYENWSWADRLWMDVPDAQFFRAAPSLELVDFVERLGSLLEPRLIMRDPTPLVDMPADVGARGTERLERRS
;
A
#
# COMPACT_ATOMS: atom_id res chain seq x y z
N MET A 1 -26.47 58.39 -24.06
CA MET A 1 -26.21 58.86 -22.68
C MET A 1 -26.82 57.85 -21.72
N ALA A 2 -25.99 57.08 -21.00
CA ALA A 2 -26.48 56.14 -20.00
C ALA A 2 -27.09 56.93 -18.82
N THR A 3 -28.29 56.55 -18.39
CA THR A 3 -28.98 57.24 -17.29
C THR A 3 -28.24 57.05 -15.95
N PRO A 4 -28.34 57.98 -14.98
CA PRO A 4 -27.67 57.86 -13.68
C PRO A 4 -27.98 56.56 -12.92
N ARG A 5 -29.17 55.97 -13.15
CA ARG A 5 -29.58 54.68 -12.56
C ARG A 5 -28.84 53.47 -13.15
N SER A 6 -28.55 53.46 -14.45
CA SER A 6 -27.81 52.34 -15.07
C SER A 6 -26.34 52.32 -14.65
N LEU A 7 -25.75 53.51 -14.42
CA LEU A 7 -24.39 53.63 -13.89
C LEU A 7 -24.29 53.13 -12.44
N LEU A 8 -25.32 53.40 -11.62
CA LEU A 8 -25.37 52.97 -10.23
C LEU A 8 -25.54 51.45 -10.06
N HIS A 9 -26.29 50.80 -10.96
CA HIS A 9 -26.41 49.33 -10.98
C HIS A 9 -25.12 48.65 -11.45
N LEU A 10 -24.44 49.21 -12.45
CA LEU A 10 -23.13 48.72 -12.90
C LEU A 10 -22.08 48.86 -11.78
N LEU A 11 -22.06 50.01 -11.10
CA LEU A 11 -21.16 50.27 -9.97
C LEU A 11 -21.43 49.34 -8.79
N ARG A 12 -22.70 49.02 -8.47
CA ARG A 12 -23.04 48.04 -7.40
C ARG A 12 -22.64 46.61 -7.77
N GLY A 13 -22.81 46.21 -9.03
CA GLY A 13 -22.34 44.89 -9.51
C GLY A 13 -20.81 44.78 -9.45
N LEU A 14 -20.11 45.84 -9.87
CA LEU A 14 -18.64 45.91 -9.81
C LEU A 14 -18.13 45.91 -8.36
N PHE A 15 -18.82 46.62 -7.44
CA PHE A 15 -18.46 46.65 -6.03
C PHE A 15 -18.69 45.29 -5.34
N GLY A 16 -19.76 44.59 -5.69
CA GLY A 16 -20.03 43.22 -5.23
C GLY A 16 -18.97 42.23 -5.70
N LEU A 17 -18.56 42.33 -6.97
CA LEU A 17 -17.48 41.51 -7.55
C LEU A 17 -16.13 41.80 -6.88
N LEU A 18 -15.79 43.08 -6.68
CA LEU A 18 -14.57 43.51 -6.00
C LEU A 18 -14.54 43.10 -4.52
N ALA A 19 -15.68 43.17 -3.82
CA ALA A 19 -15.79 42.72 -2.43
C ALA A 19 -15.63 41.19 -2.32
N SER A 20 -16.16 40.44 -3.29
CA SER A 20 -16.01 38.98 -3.38
C SER A 20 -14.55 38.60 -3.63
N LEU A 21 -13.89 39.28 -4.58
CA LEU A 21 -12.47 39.09 -4.88
C LEU A 21 -11.58 39.48 -3.68
N ALA A 22 -11.94 40.52 -2.93
CA ALA A 22 -11.20 40.92 -1.73
C ALA A 22 -11.34 39.89 -0.60
N VAL A 23 -12.52 39.28 -0.43
CA VAL A 23 -12.73 38.19 0.55
C VAL A 23 -11.96 36.95 0.14
N VAL A 24 -11.99 36.57 -1.15
CA VAL A 24 -11.19 35.44 -1.67
C VAL A 24 -9.70 35.70 -1.50
N GLY A 25 -9.24 36.92 -1.78
CA GLY A 25 -7.84 37.34 -1.58
C GLY A 25 -7.42 37.31 -0.11
N LEU A 26 -8.30 37.71 0.82
CA LEU A 26 -8.04 37.64 2.27
C LEU A 26 -8.01 36.20 2.79
N ILE A 27 -8.87 35.33 2.28
CA ILE A 27 -8.89 33.89 2.62
C ILE A 27 -7.64 33.21 2.06
N GLY A 28 -7.29 33.49 0.79
CA GLY A 28 -6.09 32.99 0.15
C GLY A 28 -4.81 33.44 0.88
N TRP A 29 -4.72 34.73 1.23
CA TRP A 29 -3.60 35.25 2.03
C TRP A 29 -3.53 34.62 3.42
N GLY A 30 -4.69 34.41 4.07
CA GLY A 30 -4.76 33.71 5.35
C GLY A 30 -4.31 32.25 5.28
N ALA A 31 -4.69 31.53 4.22
CA ALA A 31 -4.31 30.14 3.98
C ALA A 31 -2.81 30.00 3.65
N VAL A 32 -2.27 30.88 2.82
CA VAL A 32 -0.82 30.93 2.50
C VAL A 32 -0.01 31.22 3.75
N ARG A 33 -0.41 32.21 4.57
CA ARG A 33 0.31 32.55 5.81
C ARG A 33 0.19 31.45 6.87
N TRP A 34 -0.93 30.72 6.90
CA TRP A 34 -1.11 29.54 7.74
C TRP A 34 -0.22 28.36 7.28
N ALA A 35 -0.07 28.16 5.96
CA ALA A 35 0.86 27.17 5.40
C ALA A 35 2.33 27.54 5.64
N GLU A 36 2.72 28.80 5.44
CA GLU A 36 4.07 29.30 5.70
C GLU A 36 4.49 29.19 7.17
N THR A 37 3.55 29.34 8.11
CA THR A 37 3.81 29.22 9.56
C THR A 37 3.90 27.77 10.05
N ARG A 38 3.43 26.80 9.27
CA ARG A 38 3.52 25.36 9.57
C ARG A 38 4.60 24.62 8.77
N GLY A 39 5.20 25.26 7.77
CA GLY A 39 6.17 24.64 6.88
C GLY A 39 5.47 23.79 5.82
N VAL A 40 5.90 23.94 4.56
CA VAL A 40 5.51 23.02 3.50
C VAL A 40 6.30 21.74 3.75
N GLU A 41 5.65 20.75 4.34
CA GLU A 41 6.22 19.43 4.55
C GLU A 41 6.55 18.83 3.17
N ASP A 42 7.80 18.40 3.02
CA ASP A 42 8.24 17.63 1.87
C ASP A 42 7.43 16.32 1.85
N LEU A 43 6.46 16.23 0.93
CA LEU A 43 5.53 15.11 0.80
C LEU A 43 6.23 13.77 0.51
N THR A 44 7.50 13.79 0.08
CA THR A 44 8.31 12.57 -0.03
C THR A 44 8.80 12.07 1.33
N ARG A 45 8.93 12.97 2.30
CA ARG A 45 9.34 12.66 3.67
C ARG A 45 8.20 12.00 4.46
N ASP A 46 6.95 12.41 4.23
CA ASP A 46 5.76 11.86 4.90
C ASP A 46 5.13 10.65 4.20
N ALA A 47 5.48 10.40 2.93
CA ALA A 47 5.18 9.12 2.30
C ALA A 47 5.99 7.94 2.88
N GLY A 48 6.75 8.16 3.97
CA GLY A 48 7.51 7.11 4.66
C GLY A 48 8.73 6.64 3.88
N PHE A 49 9.21 7.43 2.90
CA PHE A 49 10.43 7.14 2.14
C PHE A 49 11.72 7.50 2.88
N ALA A 50 11.61 8.25 3.99
CA ALA A 50 12.75 8.63 4.82
C ALA A 50 12.92 7.63 5.97
N ASP A 51 14.14 7.11 6.08
CA ASP A 51 14.67 6.28 7.17
C ASP A 51 14.05 6.60 8.53
N HIS A 52 13.09 5.77 8.96
CA HIS A 52 12.77 5.70 10.38
C HIS A 52 13.89 4.95 11.04
N HIS A 53 14.82 5.70 11.64
CA HIS A 53 15.71 5.14 12.63
C HIS A 53 14.87 4.31 13.61
N PRO A 54 15.18 3.02 13.81
CA PRO A 54 14.53 2.26 14.86
C PRO A 54 14.67 3.05 16.18
N PRO A 55 13.72 2.88 17.12
CA PRO A 55 13.90 3.44 18.45
C PRO A 55 15.30 3.08 18.97
N ALA A 56 15.90 3.99 19.73
CA ALA A 56 17.23 3.76 20.28
C ALA A 56 17.27 2.40 21.00
N PRO A 57 18.35 1.61 20.83
CA PRO A 57 18.45 0.29 21.45
C PRO A 57 18.22 0.39 22.95
N ASP A 58 17.55 -0.61 23.50
CA ASP A 58 17.36 -0.69 24.94
C ASP A 58 18.72 -0.91 25.63
N PRO A 59 19.10 -0.06 26.61
CA PRO A 59 20.42 -0.14 27.23
C PRO A 59 20.62 -1.38 28.12
N ARG A 60 19.57 -2.11 28.47
CA ARG A 60 19.64 -3.32 29.31
C ARG A 60 20.31 -4.48 28.57
N SER A 61 21.17 -5.22 29.26
CA SER A 61 21.76 -6.46 28.76
C SER A 61 20.72 -7.57 28.54
N GLU A 62 21.07 -8.59 27.76
CA GLU A 62 20.19 -9.74 27.53
C GLU A 62 19.86 -10.49 28.84
N ASP A 63 20.83 -10.63 29.75
CA ASP A 63 20.62 -11.27 31.04
C ASP A 63 19.62 -10.50 31.92
N GLU A 64 19.74 -9.17 31.97
CA GLU A 64 18.79 -8.30 32.69
C GLU A 64 17.38 -8.39 32.10
N MET A 65 17.26 -8.62 30.79
CA MET A 65 15.97 -8.79 30.13
C MET A 65 15.34 -10.15 30.44
N GLU A 66 16.12 -11.24 30.42
CA GLU A 66 15.62 -12.56 30.76
C GLU A 66 15.07 -12.63 32.20
N ASP A 67 15.67 -11.90 33.14
CA ASP A 67 15.16 -11.77 34.51
C ASP A 67 13.78 -11.09 34.60
N LEU A 68 13.37 -10.37 33.56
CA LEU A 68 12.05 -9.74 33.44
C LEU A 68 11.01 -10.63 32.76
N ARG A 69 11.39 -11.77 32.19
CA ARG A 69 10.46 -12.67 31.52
C ARG A 69 9.41 -13.21 32.49
N ARG A 70 8.12 -13.10 32.15
CA ARG A 70 7.01 -13.54 33.02
C ARG A 70 6.00 -14.37 32.23
N PHE A 71 5.69 -15.55 32.73
CA PHE A 71 4.67 -16.42 32.14
C PHE A 71 3.39 -16.46 32.98
N PRO A 72 2.25 -16.80 32.37
CA PRO A 72 1.05 -17.16 33.10
C PRO A 72 1.29 -18.32 34.08
N VAL A 73 0.57 -18.29 35.22
CA VAL A 73 0.64 -19.36 36.22
C VAL A 73 0.21 -20.69 35.59
N GLY A 74 1.01 -21.74 35.80
CA GLY A 74 0.75 -23.07 35.24
C GLY A 74 1.25 -23.29 33.82
N ALA A 75 1.98 -22.32 33.23
CA ALA A 75 2.64 -22.52 31.95
C ALA A 75 3.66 -23.68 32.01
N VAL A 76 3.63 -24.55 31.01
CA VAL A 76 4.52 -25.70 30.89
C VAL A 76 5.73 -25.32 30.03
N ALA A 77 6.96 -25.58 30.49
CA ALA A 77 8.14 -25.30 29.68
C ALA A 77 8.11 -26.04 28.33
N LEU A 78 8.22 -25.31 27.21
CA LEU A 78 8.12 -25.88 25.87
C LEU A 78 9.38 -26.66 25.48
N GLN A 79 10.56 -26.11 25.76
CA GLN A 79 11.84 -26.66 25.29
C GLN A 79 12.06 -28.14 25.65
N PRO A 80 11.80 -28.61 26.89
CA PRO A 80 11.97 -30.03 27.22
C PRO A 80 11.09 -30.98 26.37
N LEU A 81 9.92 -30.53 25.92
CA LEU A 81 9.05 -31.31 25.06
C LEU A 81 9.58 -31.39 23.61
N ILE A 82 10.16 -30.29 23.13
CA ILE A 82 10.88 -30.24 21.85
C ILE A 82 12.09 -31.20 21.90
N ASP A 83 12.86 -31.16 22.97
CA ASP A 83 14.06 -31.98 23.16
C ASP A 83 13.76 -33.47 23.27
N ALA A 84 12.63 -33.83 23.88
CA ALA A 84 12.16 -35.21 23.98
C ALA A 84 11.61 -35.76 22.64
N THR A 85 11.33 -34.89 21.66
CA THR A 85 10.76 -35.33 20.38
C THR A 85 11.86 -35.76 19.41
N PRO A 86 11.84 -37.02 18.90
CA PRO A 86 12.82 -37.48 17.93
C PRO A 86 12.79 -36.68 16.62
N THR A 87 13.90 -36.66 15.88
CA THR A 87 13.94 -36.13 14.51
C THR A 87 12.91 -36.81 13.62
N GLY A 88 12.15 -36.04 12.84
CA GLY A 88 11.00 -36.47 12.06
C GLY A 88 9.74 -36.76 12.89
N GLY A 89 9.84 -36.68 14.22
CA GLY A 89 8.75 -36.93 15.15
C GLY A 89 7.69 -35.82 15.16
N THR A 90 6.57 -36.10 15.82
CA THR A 90 5.47 -35.15 16.02
C THR A 90 5.27 -34.88 17.51
N LEU A 91 5.46 -33.63 17.91
CA LEU A 91 5.07 -33.09 19.20
C LEU A 91 3.61 -32.62 19.13
N ARG A 92 2.70 -33.38 19.74
CA ARG A 92 1.29 -32.98 19.90
C ARG A 92 1.14 -32.28 21.24
N LEU A 93 0.83 -30.99 21.20
CA LEU A 93 0.60 -30.17 22.37
C LEU A 93 -0.87 -30.24 22.77
N GLU A 94 -1.11 -30.37 24.07
CA GLU A 94 -2.45 -30.33 24.66
C GLU A 94 -2.98 -28.88 24.69
N PRO A 95 -4.29 -28.65 24.90
CA PRO A 95 -4.87 -27.32 25.06
C PRO A 95 -4.43 -26.68 26.39
N LYS A 96 -3.20 -26.16 26.42
CA LYS A 96 -2.51 -25.59 27.58
C LYS A 96 -1.67 -24.38 27.15
N ILE A 97 -1.19 -23.65 28.16
CA ILE A 97 -0.20 -22.58 28.00
C ILE A 97 1.20 -23.19 28.13
N TYR A 98 2.06 -22.89 27.17
CA TYR A 98 3.45 -23.30 27.13
C TYR A 98 4.37 -22.07 27.23
N ALA A 99 5.39 -22.15 28.07
CA ALA A 99 6.40 -21.12 28.23
C ALA A 99 7.49 -21.28 27.16
N ALA A 100 7.67 -20.24 26.36
CA ALA A 100 8.80 -20.08 25.44
C ALA A 100 10.10 -19.73 26.23
N PRO A 101 11.27 -19.56 25.59
CA PRO A 101 11.54 -19.76 24.17
C PRO A 101 11.49 -21.25 23.76
N GLY A 102 11.21 -21.50 22.48
CA GLY A 102 11.33 -22.81 21.84
C GLY A 102 12.35 -22.77 20.70
N LYS A 103 13.47 -23.48 20.84
CA LYS A 103 14.48 -23.67 19.80
C LYS A 103 14.27 -25.02 19.12
N ILE A 104 14.08 -24.97 17.81
CA ILE A 104 13.80 -26.14 16.96
C ILE A 104 14.98 -26.30 16.00
N ASP A 105 15.88 -27.23 16.34
CA ASP A 105 17.14 -27.48 15.62
C ASP A 105 17.20 -28.87 14.96
N ARG A 106 16.05 -29.55 14.87
CA ARG A 106 15.87 -30.79 14.10
C ARG A 106 14.54 -30.76 13.35
N ALA A 107 14.49 -31.45 12.22
CA ALA A 107 13.25 -31.64 11.46
C ALA A 107 12.20 -32.29 12.38
N MET A 108 11.03 -31.69 12.51
CA MET A 108 9.95 -32.19 13.36
C MET A 108 8.63 -31.48 13.07
N ARG A 109 7.55 -32.00 13.66
CA ARG A 109 6.21 -31.42 13.57
C ARG A 109 5.76 -30.98 14.96
N ILE A 110 5.24 -29.77 15.09
CA ILE A 110 4.58 -29.27 16.31
C ILE A 110 3.13 -28.97 15.95
N GLU A 111 2.22 -29.67 16.62
CA GLU A 111 0.78 -29.59 16.37
C GLU A 111 0.07 -29.21 17.67
N GLY A 112 -0.62 -28.07 17.66
CA GLY A 112 -1.52 -27.66 18.75
C GLY A 112 -3.00 -27.73 18.36
N VAL A 113 -3.84 -27.41 19.34
CA VAL A 113 -5.27 -27.22 19.16
C VAL A 113 -5.54 -25.74 18.88
N PRO A 114 -6.00 -25.37 17.66
CA PRO A 114 -6.21 -23.97 17.28
C PRO A 114 -7.06 -23.20 18.29
N GLY A 115 -6.56 -22.08 18.79
CA GLY A 115 -7.24 -21.23 19.78
C GLY A 115 -7.12 -21.69 21.23
N GLU A 116 -6.63 -22.90 21.49
CA GLU A 116 -6.53 -23.47 22.85
C GLU A 116 -5.07 -23.77 23.28
N THR A 117 -4.19 -24.11 22.33
CA THR A 117 -2.76 -24.29 22.60
C THR A 117 -2.02 -22.98 22.42
N VAL A 118 -1.54 -22.41 23.53
CA VAL A 118 -0.86 -21.11 23.55
C VAL A 118 0.63 -21.31 23.85
N VAL A 119 1.51 -20.70 23.07
CA VAL A 119 2.94 -20.53 23.39
C VAL A 119 3.18 -19.06 23.73
N ASP A 120 3.46 -18.79 25.00
CA ASP A 120 3.63 -17.46 25.56
C ASP A 120 5.12 -17.11 25.63
N GLY A 121 5.52 -16.01 24.98
CA GLY A 121 6.89 -15.51 24.97
C GLY A 121 7.32 -14.88 26.29
N GLY A 122 6.39 -14.58 27.20
CA GLY A 122 6.70 -13.97 28.49
C GLY A 122 7.27 -12.55 28.40
N GLY A 123 7.09 -11.88 27.26
CA GLY A 123 7.42 -10.46 27.05
C GLY A 123 8.88 -10.20 26.70
N ILE A 124 9.69 -11.23 26.42
CA ILE A 124 11.12 -11.09 26.13
C ILE A 124 11.51 -11.92 24.91
N GLY A 125 12.26 -11.32 23.98
CA GLY A 125 12.84 -12.03 22.84
C GLY A 125 11.81 -12.61 21.87
N SER A 126 12.30 -13.49 20.99
CA SER A 126 11.43 -14.25 20.07
C SER A 126 10.87 -15.51 20.72
N ILE A 127 9.66 -15.91 20.33
CA ILE A 127 8.97 -17.07 20.91
C ILE A 127 9.57 -18.38 20.40
N LEU A 128 9.58 -18.56 19.09
CA LEU A 128 10.15 -19.75 18.44
C LEU A 128 11.33 -19.38 17.56
N THR A 129 12.43 -20.13 17.68
CA THR A 129 13.58 -20.04 16.78
C THR A 129 13.76 -21.36 16.04
N VAL A 130 13.56 -21.33 14.72
CA VAL A 130 13.63 -22.50 13.84
C VAL A 130 14.89 -22.42 13.00
N THR A 131 15.80 -23.38 13.21
CA THR A 131 17.08 -23.48 12.48
C THR A 131 17.25 -24.79 11.72
N ALA A 132 16.28 -25.69 11.83
CA ALA A 132 16.27 -26.93 11.05
C ALA A 132 15.25 -26.88 9.92
N ASP A 133 15.64 -27.47 8.80
CA ASP A 133 14.78 -27.66 7.63
C ASP A 133 13.64 -28.63 7.93
N ASP A 134 12.63 -28.62 7.06
CA ASP A 134 11.51 -29.57 7.07
C ASP A 134 10.69 -29.55 8.39
N VAL A 135 10.62 -28.38 9.03
CA VAL A 135 9.83 -28.16 10.25
C VAL A 135 8.40 -27.78 9.89
N MET A 136 7.43 -28.40 10.56
CA MET A 136 6.03 -28.00 10.47
C MET A 136 5.51 -27.49 11.81
N ILE A 137 4.89 -26.31 11.82
CA ILE A 137 4.22 -25.73 12.99
C ILE A 137 2.79 -25.39 12.62
N THR A 138 1.83 -25.94 13.36
CA THR A 138 0.41 -25.74 13.08
C THR A 138 -0.47 -25.70 14.31
N GLY A 139 -1.52 -24.88 14.25
CA GLY A 139 -2.56 -24.83 15.28
C GLY A 139 -2.10 -24.19 16.59
N LEU A 140 -1.06 -23.36 16.58
CA LEU A 140 -0.57 -22.66 17.77
C LEU A 140 -1.09 -21.23 17.81
N THR A 141 -1.40 -20.75 19.02
CA THR A 141 -1.43 -19.31 19.32
C THR A 141 -0.07 -18.90 19.88
N LEU A 142 0.66 -18.07 19.16
CA LEU A 142 1.95 -17.50 19.56
C LEU A 142 1.70 -16.08 20.06
N ARG A 143 2.09 -15.77 21.30
CA ARG A 143 1.82 -14.45 21.87
C ARG A 143 2.89 -13.91 22.80
N ASN A 144 2.83 -12.60 23.04
CA ASN A 144 3.63 -11.93 24.07
C ASN A 144 5.14 -12.08 23.82
N SER A 145 5.58 -11.75 22.59
CA SER A 145 7.03 -11.61 22.32
C SER A 145 7.59 -10.38 23.05
N GLY A 146 8.92 -10.23 23.00
CA GLY A 146 9.55 -8.95 23.34
C GLY A 146 9.20 -7.81 22.38
N ASP A 147 9.75 -6.64 22.66
CA ASP A 147 9.43 -5.35 22.04
C ASP A 147 10.65 -4.66 21.41
N ARG A 148 11.76 -5.40 21.22
CA ARG A 148 12.99 -4.88 20.62
C ARG A 148 12.99 -4.98 19.09
N HIS A 149 13.20 -3.83 18.43
CA HIS A 149 13.31 -3.73 16.97
C HIS A 149 14.67 -4.20 16.47
N GLU A 150 15.72 -3.98 17.26
CA GLU A 150 17.11 -4.31 16.98
C GLU A 150 17.35 -5.82 16.89
N THR A 151 16.74 -6.58 17.80
CA THR A 151 16.78 -8.04 17.80
C THR A 151 15.67 -8.63 16.95
N THR A 152 14.70 -7.85 16.46
CA THR A 152 13.49 -8.33 15.78
C THR A 152 12.78 -9.41 16.58
N ASP A 153 12.25 -9.01 17.74
CA ASP A 153 11.53 -9.93 18.62
C ASP A 153 10.24 -10.40 17.96
N SER A 154 10.22 -11.68 17.60
CA SER A 154 9.25 -12.25 16.67
C SER A 154 8.50 -13.44 17.25
N ALA A 155 7.31 -13.71 16.74
CA ALA A 155 6.62 -14.96 17.04
C ALA A 155 7.41 -16.16 16.51
N VAL A 156 7.91 -16.07 15.28
CA VAL A 156 8.77 -17.09 14.68
C VAL A 156 9.97 -16.46 13.99
N ARG A 157 11.15 -16.77 14.51
CA ARG A 157 12.44 -16.51 13.86
C ARG A 157 12.83 -17.72 13.02
N LEU A 158 12.90 -17.57 11.70
CA LEU A 158 13.13 -18.65 10.75
C LEU A 158 14.47 -18.48 10.02
N ARG A 159 15.32 -19.51 10.11
CA ARG A 159 16.65 -19.64 9.49
C ARG A 159 16.80 -20.99 8.79
N ALA A 160 15.73 -21.47 8.17
CA ALA A 160 15.63 -22.82 7.63
C ALA A 160 14.80 -22.87 6.35
N ARG A 161 14.84 -24.00 5.65
CA ARG A 161 14.17 -24.25 4.39
C ARG A 161 13.01 -25.24 4.52
N HIS A 162 12.12 -25.20 3.52
CA HIS A 162 11.03 -26.18 3.33
C HIS A 162 10.08 -26.30 4.53
N GLY A 163 10.04 -25.30 5.40
CA GLY A 163 9.17 -25.27 6.56
C GLY A 163 7.72 -24.98 6.18
N ILE A 164 6.79 -25.51 6.96
CA ILE A 164 5.35 -25.29 6.80
C ILE A 164 4.78 -24.68 8.09
N PHE A 165 4.39 -23.42 8.03
CA PHE A 165 3.81 -22.67 9.14
C PHE A 165 2.39 -22.32 8.79
N LYS A 166 1.43 -23.09 9.31
CA LYS A 166 0.04 -22.94 8.90
C LYS A 166 -0.98 -23.00 10.02
N ASP A 167 -2.10 -22.32 9.83
CA ASP A 167 -3.23 -22.38 10.75
C ASP A 167 -2.83 -21.93 12.18
N ASN A 168 -1.90 -20.97 12.29
CA ASN A 168 -1.46 -20.38 13.56
C ASN A 168 -2.06 -18.99 13.77
N VAL A 169 -2.10 -18.56 15.03
CA VAL A 169 -2.48 -17.19 15.44
C VAL A 169 -1.25 -16.53 16.03
N VAL A 170 -0.94 -15.31 15.61
CA VAL A 170 0.09 -14.44 16.19
C VAL A 170 -0.59 -13.20 16.74
N GLU A 171 -0.49 -13.00 18.06
CA GLU A 171 -1.09 -11.87 18.76
C GLU A 171 -0.10 -11.27 19.77
N ASP A 172 -0.14 -9.95 19.99
CA ASP A 172 0.78 -9.29 20.93
C ASP A 172 2.27 -9.63 20.71
N CYS A 173 2.66 -9.82 19.45
CA CYS A 173 4.05 -9.96 19.03
C CYS A 173 4.49 -8.70 18.30
N LEU A 174 5.75 -8.27 18.48
CA LEU A 174 6.26 -7.11 17.75
C LEU A 174 6.39 -7.48 16.27
N PHE A 175 7.10 -8.56 15.95
CA PHE A 175 7.15 -9.14 14.61
C PHE A 175 6.41 -10.47 14.56
N GLY A 176 5.78 -10.80 13.43
CA GLY A 176 5.16 -12.12 13.25
C GLY A 176 6.19 -13.18 12.86
N PHE A 177 6.40 -13.34 11.56
CA PHE A 177 7.39 -14.26 10.99
C PHE A 177 8.61 -13.48 10.47
N GLU A 178 9.80 -13.77 10.98
CA GLU A 178 11.04 -13.17 10.50
C GLU A 178 11.90 -14.24 9.80
N LEU A 179 11.92 -14.17 8.47
CA LEU A 179 12.64 -15.05 7.57
C LEU A 179 13.96 -14.37 7.21
N LYS A 180 15.08 -15.04 7.52
CA LYS A 180 16.40 -14.54 7.17
C LYS A 180 17.22 -15.69 6.63
N GLN A 181 17.59 -15.60 5.35
CA GLN A 181 18.27 -16.70 4.66
C GLN A 181 17.47 -18.01 4.77
N ALA A 182 16.15 -17.90 4.59
CA ALA A 182 15.18 -18.96 4.78
C ALA A 182 14.37 -19.13 3.48
N ASP A 183 14.74 -20.10 2.66
CA ASP A 183 14.18 -20.28 1.33
C ASP A 183 13.09 -21.35 1.29
N GLU A 184 12.17 -21.24 0.32
CA GLU A 184 11.20 -22.28 -0.03
C GLU A 184 10.25 -22.70 1.12
N ASN A 185 9.95 -21.76 2.03
CA ASN A 185 8.99 -21.98 3.11
C ASN A 185 7.56 -21.64 2.69
N ILE A 186 6.60 -22.24 3.39
CA ILE A 186 5.17 -21.97 3.23
C ILE A 186 4.62 -21.37 4.53
N ILE A 187 4.16 -20.12 4.47
CA ILE A 187 3.46 -19.43 5.55
C ILE A 187 2.02 -19.25 5.10
N ARG A 188 1.10 -20.07 5.63
CA ARG A 188 -0.25 -20.18 5.07
C ARG A 188 -1.38 -20.19 6.09
N ARG A 189 -2.47 -19.47 5.81
CA ARG A 189 -3.68 -19.44 6.67
C ARG A 189 -3.37 -19.09 8.13
N ASN A 190 -2.41 -18.20 8.35
CA ASN A 190 -2.15 -17.67 9.67
C ASN A 190 -2.97 -16.38 9.89
N LYS A 191 -3.35 -16.12 11.13
CA LYS A 191 -3.87 -14.82 11.57
C LYS A 191 -2.74 -14.08 12.26
N ILE A 192 -2.38 -12.90 11.78
CA ILE A 192 -1.18 -12.19 12.24
C ILE A 192 -1.54 -10.75 12.62
N GLY A 193 -1.43 -10.45 13.91
CA GLY A 193 -1.48 -9.09 14.45
C GLY A 193 -0.18 -8.70 15.15
N SER A 194 0.01 -7.39 15.32
CA SER A 194 1.14 -6.83 16.07
C SER A 194 0.72 -6.48 17.51
N LYS A 195 1.69 -6.07 18.34
CA LYS A 195 1.42 -5.35 19.61
C LYS A 195 0.57 -4.11 19.38
N ASN A 196 -0.25 -3.77 20.38
CA ASN A 196 -1.08 -2.56 20.39
C ASN A 196 -0.22 -1.29 20.62
N LEU A 197 0.48 -0.88 19.57
CA LEU A 197 1.33 0.30 19.53
C LEU A 197 0.85 1.25 18.41
N PRO A 198 1.25 2.54 18.44
CA PRO A 198 1.10 3.42 17.28
C PRO A 198 1.69 2.79 16.02
N GLN A 199 1.07 3.03 14.85
CA GLN A 199 1.41 2.35 13.58
C GLN A 199 2.92 2.34 13.26
N ALA A 200 3.62 3.45 13.50
CA ALA A 200 5.06 3.56 13.24
C ALA A 200 5.96 2.70 14.15
N LEU A 201 5.48 2.34 15.35
CA LEU A 201 6.21 1.58 16.36
C LEU A 201 5.88 0.08 16.36
N ARG A 202 4.82 -0.31 15.65
CA ARG A 202 4.49 -1.73 15.39
C ARG A 202 5.63 -2.39 14.60
N GLY A 203 5.75 -3.71 14.68
CA GLY A 203 6.67 -4.45 13.83
C GLY A 203 5.97 -5.06 12.63
N ASP A 204 6.75 -5.81 11.86
CA ASP A 204 6.32 -6.35 10.57
C ASP A 204 5.61 -7.70 10.76
N SER A 205 4.55 -7.96 9.99
CA SER A 205 3.80 -9.22 10.01
C SER A 205 4.64 -10.40 9.55
N ILE A 206 5.21 -10.27 8.36
CA ILE A 206 6.11 -11.23 7.73
C ILE A 206 7.24 -10.40 7.12
N ARG A 207 8.44 -10.64 7.61
CA ARG A 207 9.67 -9.99 7.16
C ARG A 207 10.56 -11.01 6.46
N VAL A 208 10.70 -10.87 5.14
CA VAL A 208 11.49 -11.76 4.29
C VAL A 208 12.80 -11.06 3.94
N TRP A 209 13.93 -11.59 4.38
CA TRP A 209 15.27 -11.02 4.19
C TRP A 209 16.21 -12.05 3.55
N TYR A 210 16.72 -11.77 2.34
CA TYR A 210 17.59 -12.68 1.59
C TYR A 210 17.02 -14.11 1.54
N SER A 211 15.73 -14.24 1.24
CA SER A 211 14.95 -15.45 1.41
C SER A 211 14.06 -15.66 0.18
N ASN A 212 14.30 -16.72 -0.57
CA ASN A 212 13.85 -16.89 -1.94
C ASN A 212 12.85 -18.04 -2.08
N GLY A 213 11.96 -17.94 -3.08
CA GLY A 213 11.03 -19.04 -3.40
C GLY A 213 9.98 -19.31 -2.31
N ASN A 214 9.77 -18.41 -1.36
CA ASN A 214 8.78 -18.58 -0.30
C ASN A 214 7.37 -18.34 -0.81
N ARG A 215 6.40 -18.97 -0.14
CA ARG A 215 4.96 -18.88 -0.45
C ARG A 215 4.22 -18.33 0.75
N LEU A 216 3.69 -17.13 0.62
CA LEU A 216 2.86 -16.45 1.62
C LEU A 216 1.41 -16.52 1.14
N GLU A 217 0.62 -17.43 1.70
CA GLU A 217 -0.67 -17.83 1.14
C GLU A 217 -1.84 -17.69 2.11
N ASP A 218 -2.95 -17.10 1.67
CA ASP A 218 -4.22 -17.11 2.43
C ASP A 218 -4.11 -16.59 3.88
N ASN A 219 -3.15 -15.72 4.20
CA ASN A 219 -2.99 -15.17 5.54
C ASN A 219 -3.93 -13.98 5.77
N GLU A 220 -4.39 -13.82 7.01
CA GLU A 220 -5.14 -12.67 7.48
C GLU A 220 -4.22 -11.82 8.36
N ILE A 221 -3.88 -10.62 7.90
CA ILE A 221 -2.91 -9.73 8.55
C ILE A 221 -3.62 -8.44 8.91
N THR A 222 -3.56 -8.07 10.20
CA THR A 222 -4.34 -6.95 10.73
C THR A 222 -3.47 -6.08 11.62
N GLU A 223 -3.57 -4.76 11.48
CA GLU A 223 -2.96 -3.83 12.43
C GLU A 223 -1.45 -4.06 12.64
N VAL A 224 -0.69 -4.23 11.57
CA VAL A 224 0.78 -4.34 11.62
C VAL A 224 1.43 -3.08 11.07
N ARG A 225 2.76 -3.00 11.14
CA ARG A 225 3.50 -2.00 10.38
C ARG A 225 3.49 -2.40 8.91
N ASP A 226 4.33 -3.35 8.52
CA ASP A 226 4.49 -3.76 7.12
C ASP A 226 4.45 -5.29 6.95
N THR A 227 4.05 -5.76 5.76
CA THR A 227 4.55 -7.04 5.23
C THR A 227 5.70 -6.72 4.27
N VAL A 228 6.92 -7.19 4.55
CA VAL A 228 8.12 -6.71 3.84
C VAL A 228 8.92 -7.84 3.21
N ILE A 229 9.36 -7.63 1.97
CA ILE A 229 10.23 -8.53 1.23
C ILE A 229 11.45 -7.75 0.76
N TRP A 230 12.61 -8.13 1.28
CA TRP A 230 13.90 -7.46 1.15
C TRP A 230 14.95 -8.37 0.54
N TYR A 231 15.64 -7.89 -0.50
CA TYR A 231 16.73 -8.61 -1.18
C TYR A 231 16.37 -10.05 -1.57
N SER A 232 15.14 -10.27 -2.02
CA SER A 232 14.56 -11.60 -2.16
C SER A 232 13.88 -11.79 -3.52
N THR A 233 13.96 -13.00 -4.08
CA THR A 233 13.46 -13.29 -5.42
C THR A 233 12.60 -14.55 -5.49
N GLY A 234 11.70 -14.60 -6.47
CA GLY A 234 10.89 -15.79 -6.75
C GLY A 234 9.82 -16.08 -5.70
N ASN A 235 9.50 -15.12 -4.82
CA ASN A 235 8.46 -15.32 -3.80
C ASN A 235 7.07 -15.13 -4.41
N ILE A 236 6.11 -15.88 -3.88
CA ILE A 236 4.70 -15.79 -4.27
C ILE A 236 3.90 -15.35 -3.04
N VAL A 237 3.20 -14.23 -3.17
CA VAL A 237 2.30 -13.70 -2.16
C VAL A 237 0.90 -13.71 -2.74
N THR A 238 0.06 -14.63 -2.28
CA THR A 238 -1.26 -14.83 -2.89
C THR A 238 -2.40 -15.12 -1.93
N GLY A 239 -3.59 -14.62 -2.25
CA GLY A 239 -4.81 -14.87 -1.49
C GLY A 239 -4.82 -14.22 -0.10
N ASN A 240 -3.86 -13.35 0.22
CA ASN A 240 -3.77 -12.74 1.54
C ASN A 240 -4.76 -11.58 1.70
N ARG A 241 -5.27 -11.39 2.91
CA ARG A 241 -6.08 -10.23 3.30
C ARG A 241 -5.28 -9.40 4.31
N ILE A 242 -4.99 -8.15 3.95
CA ILE A 242 -4.18 -7.25 4.78
C ILE A 242 -4.98 -5.99 5.06
N LEU A 243 -5.18 -5.66 6.34
CA LEU A 243 -6.05 -4.56 6.76
C LEU A 243 -5.42 -3.68 7.84
N ASP A 244 -5.79 -2.40 7.81
CA ASP A 244 -5.45 -1.37 8.81
C ASP A 244 -3.95 -1.32 9.17
N SER A 245 -3.09 -1.57 8.17
CA SER A 245 -1.64 -1.61 8.32
C SER A 245 -0.97 -0.46 7.56
N ARG A 246 0.34 -0.24 7.76
CA ARG A 246 1.04 0.84 7.04
C ARG A 246 1.27 0.44 5.59
N TYR A 247 2.18 -0.50 5.33
CA TYR A 247 2.37 -1.07 4.00
C TYR A 247 1.75 -2.46 3.97
N GLY A 248 0.75 -2.65 3.11
CA GLY A 248 0.16 -3.96 2.88
C GLY A 248 1.24 -4.95 2.43
N ILE A 249 1.92 -4.66 1.33
CA ILE A 249 3.15 -5.33 0.90
C ILE A 249 4.19 -4.29 0.47
N HIS A 250 5.41 -4.43 0.97
CA HIS A 250 6.56 -3.60 0.63
C HIS A 250 7.68 -4.46 0.05
N LEU A 251 7.99 -4.27 -1.25
CA LEU A 251 9.18 -4.83 -1.87
C LEU A 251 10.31 -3.80 -1.84
N MET A 252 11.47 -4.18 -1.32
CA MET A 252 12.71 -3.38 -1.42
C MET A 252 13.82 -4.24 -2.00
N TYR A 253 14.44 -3.79 -3.10
CA TYR A 253 15.50 -4.54 -3.79
C TYR A 253 15.13 -6.00 -4.09
N SER A 254 13.86 -6.25 -4.43
CA SER A 254 13.30 -7.60 -4.54
C SER A 254 12.69 -7.80 -5.93
N HIS A 255 13.16 -8.85 -6.61
CA HIS A 255 12.93 -9.05 -8.05
C HIS A 255 12.19 -10.34 -8.35
N LYS A 256 11.45 -10.42 -9.46
CA LYS A 256 10.82 -11.67 -9.92
C LYS A 256 9.88 -12.28 -8.88
N ASN A 257 9.17 -11.44 -8.13
CA ASN A 257 8.14 -11.86 -7.19
C ASN A 257 6.75 -11.71 -7.83
N LYS A 258 5.81 -12.49 -7.32
CA LYS A 258 4.41 -12.49 -7.77
C LYS A 258 3.50 -12.11 -6.62
N LEU A 259 2.73 -11.04 -6.80
CA LEU A 259 1.73 -10.55 -5.87
C LEU A 259 0.37 -10.73 -6.54
N GLU A 260 -0.34 -11.81 -6.21
CA GLU A 260 -1.52 -12.27 -6.96
C GLU A 260 -2.75 -12.48 -6.07
N HIS A 261 -3.93 -11.99 -6.45
CA HIS A 261 -5.19 -12.26 -5.72
C HIS A 261 -5.21 -11.82 -4.25
N ASN A 262 -4.49 -10.77 -3.88
CA ASN A 262 -4.50 -10.23 -2.51
C ASN A 262 -5.55 -9.14 -2.36
N SER A 263 -6.09 -8.98 -1.14
CA SER A 263 -7.05 -7.95 -0.78
C SER A 263 -6.48 -7.03 0.30
N PHE A 264 -6.52 -5.74 0.03
CA PHE A 264 -6.00 -4.69 0.89
C PHE A 264 -7.12 -3.72 1.23
N LEU A 265 -7.33 -3.48 2.53
CA LEU A 265 -8.38 -2.58 3.02
C LEU A 265 -7.80 -1.61 4.05
N SER A 266 -7.97 -0.31 3.82
CA SER A 266 -7.62 0.72 4.79
C SER A 266 -6.14 0.71 5.22
N ASN A 267 -5.26 0.18 4.37
CA ASN A 267 -3.82 0.30 4.58
C ASN A 267 -3.37 1.70 4.16
N THR A 268 -2.37 2.29 4.83
CA THR A 268 -1.80 3.59 4.40
C THR A 268 -1.30 3.47 2.95
N VAL A 269 -0.61 2.37 2.65
CA VAL A 269 -0.18 1.99 1.31
C VAL A 269 -0.57 0.53 1.05
N GLY A 270 -1.24 0.24 -0.07
CA GLY A 270 -1.58 -1.14 -0.44
C GLY A 270 -0.35 -1.96 -0.79
N ILE A 271 0.28 -1.64 -1.92
CA ILE A 271 1.52 -2.27 -2.39
C ILE A 271 2.53 -1.18 -2.72
N PHE A 272 3.80 -1.38 -2.34
CA PHE A 272 4.89 -0.50 -2.74
C PHE A 272 6.08 -1.28 -3.30
N LEU A 273 6.54 -0.87 -4.48
CA LEU A 273 7.70 -1.42 -5.19
C LEU A 273 8.84 -0.42 -5.15
N MET A 274 9.91 -0.75 -4.45
CA MET A 274 11.08 0.12 -4.27
C MET A 274 12.35 -0.58 -4.73
N TYR A 275 12.97 -0.08 -5.80
CA TYR A 275 14.13 -0.71 -6.42
C TYR A 275 13.86 -2.17 -6.84
N ALA A 276 12.64 -2.46 -7.31
CA ALA A 276 12.08 -3.81 -7.42
C ALA A 276 11.65 -4.11 -8.87
N ASN A 277 12.57 -4.70 -9.65
CA ASN A 277 12.35 -5.05 -11.06
C ASN A 277 11.73 -6.44 -11.29
N ASP A 278 11.12 -6.60 -12.47
CA ASP A 278 10.61 -7.87 -13.01
C ASP A 278 9.51 -8.51 -12.14
N ASN A 279 8.66 -7.71 -11.50
CA ASN A 279 7.61 -8.20 -10.61
C ASN A 279 6.24 -8.26 -11.30
N ASP A 280 5.38 -9.16 -10.82
CA ASP A 280 4.00 -9.29 -11.25
C ASP A 280 3.05 -8.85 -10.14
N VAL A 281 2.14 -7.92 -10.46
CA VAL A 281 1.06 -7.45 -9.59
C VAL A 281 -0.25 -7.73 -10.32
N ILE A 282 -0.91 -8.84 -9.99
CA ILE A 282 -2.01 -9.36 -10.80
C ILE A 282 -3.25 -9.65 -9.93
N ASP A 283 -4.44 -9.28 -10.41
CA ASP A 283 -5.71 -9.65 -9.76
C ASP A 283 -5.84 -9.22 -8.29
N ASN A 284 -5.17 -8.12 -7.87
CA ASN A 284 -5.28 -7.61 -6.51
C ASN A 284 -6.40 -6.58 -6.38
N VAL A 285 -6.95 -6.49 -5.17
CA VAL A 285 -8.01 -5.54 -4.80
C VAL A 285 -7.47 -4.61 -3.73
N ILE A 286 -7.28 -3.33 -4.05
CA ILE A 286 -6.67 -2.32 -3.18
C ILE A 286 -7.63 -1.17 -2.92
N HIS A 287 -8.18 -1.16 -1.71
CA HIS A 287 -9.27 -0.26 -1.33
C HIS A 287 -8.91 0.64 -0.14
N TYR A 288 -9.36 1.89 -0.21
CA TYR A 288 -9.39 2.83 0.93
C TYR A 288 -8.02 3.20 1.53
N SER A 289 -6.96 3.26 0.74
CA SER A 289 -5.70 3.88 1.16
C SER A 289 -5.82 5.41 1.17
N GLN A 290 -6.10 5.96 2.35
CA GLN A 290 -6.51 7.35 2.56
C GLN A 290 -5.45 8.19 3.28
N GLY A 291 -5.66 9.51 3.33
CA GLY A 291 -4.78 10.48 3.97
C GLY A 291 -3.63 10.96 3.07
N PRO A 292 -2.74 11.83 3.59
CA PRO A 292 -1.67 12.45 2.80
C PRO A 292 -0.74 11.44 2.11
N SER A 293 -0.47 10.32 2.77
CA SER A 293 0.37 9.22 2.29
C SER A 293 -0.43 8.06 1.67
N GLY A 294 -1.74 8.25 1.47
CA GLY A 294 -2.65 7.23 0.93
C GLY A 294 -2.30 6.85 -0.52
N ILE A 295 -1.83 5.62 -0.73
CA ILE A 295 -1.43 5.10 -2.05
C ILE A 295 -1.96 3.68 -2.23
N GLY A 296 -2.64 3.40 -3.34
CA GLY A 296 -3.03 2.04 -3.70
C GLY A 296 -1.81 1.20 -4.09
N LEU A 297 -1.18 1.54 -5.22
CA LEU A 297 0.07 0.95 -5.69
C LEU A 297 1.12 2.03 -5.93
N GLY A 298 2.29 1.90 -5.30
CA GLY A 298 3.39 2.84 -5.44
C GLY A 298 4.63 2.24 -6.07
N PHE A 299 5.33 3.06 -6.85
CA PHE A 299 6.59 2.74 -7.50
C PHE A 299 7.66 3.76 -7.12
N LYS A 300 8.86 3.25 -6.85
CA LYS A 300 10.10 4.01 -6.80
C LYS A 300 11.21 3.21 -7.47
N GLU A 301 11.77 3.79 -8.54
CA GLU A 301 12.87 3.22 -9.31
C GLU A 301 12.72 1.71 -9.63
N SER A 302 11.53 1.32 -10.10
CA SER A 302 11.16 -0.08 -10.35
C SER A 302 10.69 -0.28 -11.79
N SER A 303 11.17 -1.35 -12.43
CA SER A 303 11.08 -1.56 -13.90
C SER A 303 10.55 -2.95 -14.24
N ASN A 304 10.12 -3.17 -15.49
CA ASN A 304 9.64 -4.47 -15.98
C ASN A 304 8.50 -5.06 -15.15
N THR A 305 7.70 -4.21 -14.51
CA THR A 305 6.57 -4.65 -13.70
C THR A 305 5.33 -4.79 -14.57
N ARG A 306 4.62 -5.90 -14.41
CA ARG A 306 3.31 -6.12 -15.03
C ARG A 306 2.22 -5.92 -13.98
N VAL A 307 1.37 -4.93 -14.20
CA VAL A 307 0.22 -4.58 -13.37
C VAL A 307 -1.03 -4.92 -14.16
N LEU A 308 -1.59 -6.10 -13.90
CA LEU A 308 -2.64 -6.69 -14.74
C LEU A 308 -3.90 -6.98 -13.92
N HIS A 309 -5.08 -6.61 -14.43
CA HIS A 309 -6.36 -6.98 -13.81
C HIS A 309 -6.49 -6.56 -12.35
N ASN A 310 -5.97 -5.42 -11.92
CA ASN A 310 -6.12 -4.98 -10.52
C ASN A 310 -7.28 -4.01 -10.34
N ASP A 311 -7.86 -4.01 -9.15
CA ASP A 311 -8.83 -3.03 -8.68
C ASP A 311 -8.16 -2.02 -7.75
N PHE A 312 -8.08 -0.77 -8.18
CA PHE A 312 -7.64 0.36 -7.35
C PHE A 312 -8.85 1.25 -7.06
N PHE A 313 -9.44 1.09 -5.89
CA PHE A 313 -10.72 1.71 -5.55
C PHE A 313 -10.62 2.65 -4.36
N ALA A 314 -11.13 3.87 -4.51
CA ALA A 314 -11.27 4.83 -3.40
C ALA A 314 -9.98 5.03 -2.60
N ASN A 315 -8.84 5.17 -3.28
CA ASN A 315 -7.57 5.55 -2.66
C ASN A 315 -7.34 7.06 -2.86
N ALA A 316 -6.54 7.70 -1.99
CA ALA A 316 -6.14 9.09 -2.20
C ALA A 316 -5.35 9.22 -3.51
N ARG A 317 -4.44 8.26 -3.78
CA ARG A 317 -3.80 8.04 -5.08
C ARG A 317 -3.96 6.57 -5.45
N GLY A 318 -4.57 6.25 -6.59
CA GLY A 318 -4.73 4.87 -7.06
C GLY A 318 -3.37 4.25 -7.36
N ILE A 319 -2.62 4.88 -8.26
CA ILE A 319 -1.25 4.51 -8.61
C ILE A 319 -0.33 5.73 -8.43
N PHE A 320 0.79 5.55 -7.74
CA PHE A 320 1.83 6.56 -7.56
C PHE A 320 3.12 6.12 -8.26
N MET A 321 3.69 7.01 -9.08
CA MET A 321 4.85 6.72 -9.92
C MET A 321 6.02 7.65 -9.63
N ASP A 322 7.15 7.11 -9.16
CA ASP A 322 8.40 7.84 -8.99
C ASP A 322 9.56 7.17 -9.74
N ALA A 323 10.20 7.93 -10.62
CA ALA A 323 11.36 7.54 -11.44
C ALA A 323 11.32 6.08 -11.97
N SER A 324 10.15 5.63 -12.43
CA SER A 324 9.89 4.24 -12.81
C SER A 324 9.31 4.15 -14.21
N PRO A 325 9.86 3.30 -15.11
CA PRO A 325 11.01 2.42 -14.95
C PRO A 325 12.35 3.14 -14.74
N TYR A 326 13.28 2.52 -14.00
CA TYR A 326 14.65 3.02 -13.81
C TYR A 326 15.65 2.36 -14.77
N ASP A 327 15.39 1.12 -15.19
CA ASP A 327 16.14 0.45 -16.25
C ASP A 327 15.91 1.18 -17.59
N PRO A 328 16.96 1.69 -18.26
CA PRO A 328 16.83 2.43 -19.52
C PRO A 328 16.19 1.64 -20.67
N GLU A 329 16.29 0.32 -20.66
CA GLU A 329 15.69 -0.57 -21.67
C GLU A 329 14.36 -1.18 -21.17
N GLY A 330 14.06 -0.98 -19.88
CA GLY A 330 12.88 -1.52 -19.23
C GLY A 330 11.62 -0.69 -19.48
N PHE A 331 10.47 -1.31 -19.24
CA PHE A 331 9.17 -0.65 -19.28
C PHE A 331 8.25 -1.22 -18.22
N ASN A 332 7.26 -0.46 -17.77
CA ASN A 332 6.17 -1.02 -16.96
C ASN A 332 4.88 -1.10 -17.79
N LEU A 333 4.13 -2.17 -17.59
CA LEU A 333 2.88 -2.43 -18.29
C LEU A 333 1.72 -2.38 -17.29
N PHE A 334 0.74 -1.53 -17.57
CA PHE A 334 -0.51 -1.41 -16.85
C PHE A 334 -1.64 -1.77 -17.81
N GLN A 335 -2.23 -2.94 -17.62
CA GLN A 335 -3.24 -3.46 -18.54
C GLN A 335 -4.44 -4.05 -17.84
N ASP A 336 -5.63 -3.79 -18.40
CA ASP A 336 -6.91 -4.35 -17.94
C ASP A 336 -7.21 -4.05 -16.44
N ASN A 337 -6.66 -2.97 -15.88
CA ASN A 337 -6.95 -2.56 -14.50
C ASN A 337 -8.20 -1.70 -14.44
N ARG A 338 -8.92 -1.79 -13.33
CA ARG A 338 -10.00 -0.86 -12.99
C ARG A 338 -9.51 0.11 -11.92
N ILE A 339 -9.43 1.38 -12.28
CA ILE A 339 -8.94 2.46 -11.42
C ILE A 339 -10.11 3.39 -11.17
N ALA A 340 -10.74 3.26 -10.01
CA ALA A 340 -12.05 3.85 -9.76
C ALA A 340 -12.14 4.66 -8.45
N TYR A 341 -12.82 5.81 -8.49
CA TYR A 341 -13.14 6.66 -7.35
C TYR A 341 -11.94 7.14 -6.52
N ASN A 342 -10.75 7.20 -7.12
CA ASN A 342 -9.56 7.68 -6.43
C ASN A 342 -9.51 9.22 -6.42
N GLY A 343 -8.78 9.80 -5.45
CA GLY A 343 -8.44 11.24 -5.45
C GLY A 343 -7.64 11.63 -6.70
N ALA A 344 -6.60 10.87 -6.99
CA ALA A 344 -5.97 10.81 -8.30
C ALA A 344 -5.89 9.36 -8.76
N ALA A 345 -6.32 9.06 -9.99
CA ALA A 345 -6.23 7.72 -10.54
C ALA A 345 -4.76 7.31 -10.69
N ILE A 346 -3.97 8.16 -11.36
CA ILE A 346 -2.51 8.03 -11.46
C ILE A 346 -1.85 9.37 -11.09
N ALA A 347 -0.89 9.32 -10.16
CA ALA A 347 -0.09 10.44 -9.74
C ALA A 347 1.39 10.18 -10.05
N PHE A 348 1.92 10.93 -11.01
CA PHE A 348 3.35 10.95 -11.29
C PHE A 348 4.05 11.98 -10.42
N HIS A 349 5.16 11.57 -9.80
CA HIS A 349 6.04 12.50 -9.10
C HIS A 349 6.72 13.46 -10.07
N SER A 350 7.12 12.98 -11.25
CA SER A 350 7.77 13.77 -12.30
C SER A 350 7.32 13.34 -13.71
N GLN A 351 7.80 14.03 -14.76
CA GLN A 351 7.53 13.71 -16.17
C GLN A 351 8.26 12.46 -16.70
N TRP A 352 8.47 11.47 -15.84
CA TRP A 352 9.19 10.25 -16.18
C TRP A 352 8.45 9.45 -17.26
N GLU A 353 9.21 8.74 -18.10
CA GLU A 353 8.70 8.01 -19.27
C GLU A 353 8.91 6.49 -19.13
N GLY A 354 8.44 5.72 -20.11
CA GLY A 354 8.66 4.26 -20.15
C GLY A 354 7.53 3.40 -19.59
N ASN A 355 6.36 3.99 -19.31
CA ASN A 355 5.18 3.26 -18.88
C ASN A 355 4.18 3.13 -20.04
N THR A 356 3.47 1.99 -20.09
CA THR A 356 2.39 1.73 -21.05
C THR A 356 1.10 1.45 -20.30
N PHE A 357 0.07 2.26 -20.54
CA PHE A 357 -1.27 2.11 -20.00
C PHE A 357 -2.23 1.77 -21.14
N GLU A 358 -2.76 0.55 -21.11
CA GLU A 358 -3.68 0.06 -22.14
C GLU A 358 -4.85 -0.74 -21.58
N HIS A 359 -6.04 -0.59 -22.17
CA HIS A 359 -7.24 -1.35 -21.79
C HIS A 359 -7.66 -1.17 -20.32
N ASN A 360 -7.22 -0.09 -19.66
CA ASN A 360 -7.64 0.20 -18.30
C ASN A 360 -8.98 0.95 -18.31
N ALA A 361 -9.76 0.80 -17.25
CA ALA A 361 -10.98 1.57 -17.02
C ALA A 361 -10.76 2.61 -15.91
N PHE A 362 -10.84 3.88 -16.27
CA PHE A 362 -10.79 5.02 -15.36
C PHE A 362 -12.23 5.48 -15.07
N LEU A 363 -12.67 5.36 -13.82
CA LEU A 363 -14.07 5.55 -13.44
C LEU A 363 -14.21 6.47 -12.22
N GLY A 364 -14.88 7.59 -12.33
CA GLY A 364 -15.30 8.45 -11.22
C GLY A 364 -14.14 8.98 -10.38
N ASN A 365 -12.92 9.05 -10.94
CA ASN A 365 -11.76 9.58 -10.23
C ASN A 365 -11.86 11.11 -10.16
N HIS A 366 -11.50 11.71 -9.02
CA HIS A 366 -11.51 13.18 -8.92
C HIS A 366 -10.51 13.84 -9.87
N THR A 367 -9.38 13.16 -10.13
CA THR A 367 -8.40 13.54 -11.14
C THR A 367 -7.91 12.28 -11.85
N SER A 368 -8.04 12.19 -13.17
CA SER A 368 -7.61 11.01 -13.93
C SER A 368 -6.09 10.81 -13.86
N VAL A 369 -5.31 11.81 -14.30
CA VAL A 369 -3.85 11.79 -14.24
C VAL A 369 -3.32 13.12 -13.75
N THR A 370 -2.31 13.09 -12.87
CA THR A 370 -1.61 14.28 -12.38
C THR A 370 -0.10 14.09 -12.41
N VAL A 371 0.64 15.20 -12.56
CA VAL A 371 2.09 15.26 -12.43
C VAL A 371 2.41 16.30 -11.37
N LEU A 372 3.08 15.91 -10.28
CA LEU A 372 3.35 16.78 -9.13
C LEU A 372 4.42 17.82 -9.44
N SER A 373 5.43 17.47 -10.24
CA SER A 373 6.39 18.44 -10.75
C SER A 373 5.84 19.28 -11.92
N THR A 374 6.58 20.30 -12.33
CA THR A 374 6.39 20.88 -13.66
C THR A 374 6.70 19.79 -14.70
N GLY A 375 5.75 19.48 -15.59
CA GLY A 375 5.92 18.37 -16.52
C GLY A 375 4.63 17.83 -17.13
N THR A 376 4.79 16.73 -17.87
CA THR A 376 3.73 16.03 -18.59
C THR A 376 3.89 14.52 -18.40
N ALA A 377 2.77 13.80 -18.35
CA ALA A 377 2.74 12.35 -18.41
C ALA A 377 2.61 11.83 -19.86
N ASN A 378 2.58 12.73 -20.86
CA ASN A 378 2.44 12.39 -22.28
C ASN A 378 3.67 11.72 -22.89
N ARG A 379 4.77 11.61 -22.14
CA ARG A 379 5.95 10.80 -22.51
C ARG A 379 5.72 9.31 -22.29
N ASN A 380 4.63 8.93 -21.61
CA ASN A 380 4.19 7.56 -21.46
C ASN A 380 3.23 7.19 -22.61
N LYS A 381 3.07 5.90 -22.84
CA LYS A 381 2.17 5.38 -23.87
C LYS A 381 0.78 5.19 -23.28
N TRP A 382 -0.20 5.88 -23.85
CA TRP A 382 -1.62 5.78 -23.51
C TRP A 382 -2.35 5.31 -24.75
N ARG A 383 -3.10 4.22 -24.67
CA ARG A 383 -3.91 3.73 -25.78
C ARG A 383 -5.05 2.88 -25.28
N ALA A 384 -6.22 3.00 -25.91
CA ALA A 384 -7.31 2.06 -25.72
C ALA A 384 -7.69 1.92 -24.25
N ASN A 385 -7.65 3.01 -23.49
CA ASN A 385 -8.24 3.05 -22.16
C ASN A 385 -9.67 3.59 -22.25
N TYR A 386 -10.52 3.12 -21.34
CA TYR A 386 -11.84 3.67 -21.13
C TYR A 386 -11.76 4.80 -20.10
N TRP A 387 -12.33 5.95 -20.42
CA TRP A 387 -12.38 7.15 -19.59
C TRP A 387 -13.83 7.57 -19.45
N ASP A 388 -14.36 7.60 -18.23
CA ASP A 388 -15.77 7.91 -18.00
C ASP A 388 -16.14 9.38 -18.28
N ASP A 389 -15.14 10.26 -18.31
CA ASP A 389 -15.24 11.69 -18.63
C ASP A 389 -14.93 12.00 -20.11
N TRP A 390 -14.75 11.00 -20.97
CA TRP A 390 -14.50 11.23 -22.40
C TRP A 390 -15.78 11.60 -23.15
N GLU A 391 -15.82 12.82 -23.70
CA GLU A 391 -16.93 13.38 -24.48
C GLU A 391 -16.62 13.40 -25.99
N GLY A 392 -16.28 12.24 -26.57
CA GLY A 392 -15.95 12.12 -27.99
C GLY A 392 -16.98 11.37 -28.84
N PHE A 393 -16.60 11.09 -30.09
CA PHE A 393 -17.45 10.37 -31.04
C PHE A 393 -16.74 9.12 -31.59
N ASP A 394 -17.51 8.06 -31.79
CA ASP A 394 -17.14 6.91 -32.63
C ASP A 394 -18.12 6.86 -33.81
N ARG A 395 -17.69 7.39 -34.96
CA ARG A 395 -18.53 7.51 -36.16
C ARG A 395 -18.49 6.23 -37.00
N ASN A 396 -17.38 5.50 -36.99
CA ASN A 396 -17.21 4.27 -37.76
C ASN A 396 -17.75 3.02 -37.02
N ARG A 397 -18.09 3.15 -35.74
CA ARG A 397 -18.66 2.13 -34.85
C ARG A 397 -17.75 0.94 -34.64
N ASP A 398 -16.45 1.18 -34.52
CA ASP A 398 -15.46 0.13 -34.24
C ASP A 398 -15.15 -0.04 -32.73
N GLY A 399 -15.77 0.78 -31.87
CA GLY A 399 -15.58 0.77 -30.42
C GLY A 399 -14.39 1.60 -29.94
N ILE A 400 -13.67 2.25 -30.86
CA ILE A 400 -12.57 3.17 -30.58
C ILE A 400 -13.03 4.59 -30.94
N GLY A 401 -12.71 5.56 -30.08
CA GLY A 401 -13.03 6.95 -30.32
C GLY A 401 -12.24 7.55 -31.50
N ASP A 402 -12.93 8.25 -32.41
CA ASP A 402 -12.33 9.03 -33.50
C ASP A 402 -11.61 10.29 -32.99
N THR A 403 -11.92 10.72 -31.77
CA THR A 403 -11.31 11.88 -31.11
C THR A 403 -10.50 11.45 -29.90
N PRO A 404 -9.28 11.97 -29.72
CA PRO A 404 -8.43 11.60 -28.60
C PRO A 404 -9.06 12.02 -27.26
N TYR A 405 -8.74 11.28 -26.20
CA TYR A 405 -8.91 11.78 -24.83
C TYR A 405 -7.69 12.62 -24.45
N GLU A 406 -7.91 13.81 -23.89
CA GLU A 406 -6.85 14.72 -23.49
C GLU A 406 -7.12 15.26 -22.08
N ASN A 407 -6.18 15.02 -21.17
CA ASN A 407 -6.24 15.57 -19.82
C ASN A 407 -5.37 16.84 -19.76
N TRP A 408 -6.00 17.95 -19.38
CA TRP A 408 -5.40 19.27 -19.33
C TRP A 408 -5.28 19.77 -17.88
N SER A 409 -4.15 20.38 -17.55
CA SER A 409 -3.93 21.08 -16.28
C SER A 409 -3.91 22.58 -16.50
N TRP A 410 -4.76 23.29 -15.76
CA TRP A 410 -4.80 24.74 -15.70
C TRP A 410 -3.85 25.23 -14.60
N ALA A 411 -3.22 26.39 -14.80
CA ALA A 411 -2.01 26.79 -14.09
C ALA A 411 -2.19 27.07 -12.58
N ASP A 412 -3.40 27.43 -12.13
CA ASP A 412 -3.71 27.66 -10.72
C ASP A 412 -4.59 26.54 -10.18
N ARG A 413 -4.01 25.36 -9.92
CA ARG A 413 -4.69 24.44 -8.99
C ARG A 413 -4.42 24.92 -7.57
N LEU A 414 -5.28 25.85 -7.11
CA LEU A 414 -5.42 26.18 -5.68
C LEU A 414 -5.49 24.89 -4.81
N TRP A 415 -6.00 23.78 -5.36
CA TRP A 415 -6.12 22.45 -4.75
C TRP A 415 -4.83 21.62 -4.66
N MET A 416 -3.88 21.86 -5.56
CA MET A 416 -2.55 21.23 -5.50
C MET A 416 -1.69 21.94 -4.45
N ASP A 417 -1.82 23.27 -4.37
CA ASP A 417 -1.11 24.10 -3.39
C ASP A 417 -1.80 24.12 -2.02
N VAL A 418 -3.12 23.85 -1.97
CA VAL A 418 -3.92 23.75 -0.75
C VAL A 418 -4.74 22.45 -0.76
N PRO A 419 -4.16 21.33 -0.30
CA PRO A 419 -4.83 20.02 -0.30
C PRO A 419 -6.19 20.00 0.40
N ASP A 420 -6.35 20.76 1.48
CA ASP A 420 -7.60 20.87 2.25
C ASP A 420 -8.76 21.46 1.43
N ALA A 421 -8.43 22.24 0.40
CA ALA A 421 -9.42 22.88 -0.46
C ALA A 421 -10.13 21.84 -1.36
N GLN A 422 -9.53 20.66 -1.60
CA GLN A 422 -10.10 19.58 -2.42
C GLN A 422 -11.51 19.15 -1.96
N PHE A 423 -11.80 19.27 -0.66
CA PHE A 423 -13.12 18.97 -0.09
C PHE A 423 -14.27 19.77 -0.73
N PHE A 424 -13.99 20.99 -1.22
CA PHE A 424 -15.02 21.87 -1.74
C PHE A 424 -15.18 21.81 -3.27
N ARG A 425 -14.47 20.93 -3.99
CA ARG A 425 -14.44 20.95 -5.46
C ARG A 425 -15.81 20.75 -6.12
N ALA A 426 -16.67 19.91 -5.54
CA ALA A 426 -18.06 19.72 -6.01
C ALA A 426 -19.02 20.84 -5.57
N ALA A 427 -18.54 21.86 -4.85
CA ALA A 427 -19.35 23.01 -4.50
C ALA A 427 -19.61 23.85 -5.76
N PRO A 428 -20.86 24.27 -6.02
CA PRO A 428 -21.22 25.07 -7.20
C PRO A 428 -20.38 26.35 -7.39
N SER A 429 -19.84 26.91 -6.30
CA SER A 429 -18.96 28.08 -6.33
C SER A 429 -17.59 27.82 -6.94
N LEU A 430 -17.09 26.59 -6.87
CA LEU A 430 -15.75 26.24 -7.34
C LEU A 430 -15.76 25.67 -8.75
N GLU A 431 -16.84 24.97 -9.13
CA GLU A 431 -17.20 24.76 -10.54
C GLU A 431 -17.25 26.09 -11.31
N LEU A 432 -17.76 27.16 -10.69
CA LEU A 432 -17.78 28.49 -11.30
C LEU A 432 -16.39 29.11 -11.42
N VAL A 433 -15.47 28.85 -10.47
CA VAL A 433 -14.06 29.28 -10.57
C VAL A 433 -13.36 28.53 -11.70
N ASP A 434 -13.46 27.20 -11.73
CA ASP A 434 -12.94 26.36 -12.82
C ASP A 434 -13.48 26.83 -14.19
N PHE A 435 -14.78 27.17 -14.26
CA PHE A 435 -15.41 27.71 -15.47
C PHE A 435 -14.88 29.10 -15.86
N VAL A 436 -14.70 30.01 -14.90
CA VAL A 436 -14.14 31.34 -15.14
C VAL A 436 -12.67 31.26 -15.53
N GLU A 437 -11.88 30.33 -14.98
CA GLU A 437 -10.50 30.08 -15.39
C GLU A 437 -10.42 29.55 -16.82
N ARG A 438 -11.29 28.60 -17.18
CA ARG A 438 -11.43 28.12 -18.57
C ARG A 438 -11.81 29.24 -19.55
N LEU A 439 -12.62 30.21 -19.12
CA LEU A 439 -13.04 31.36 -19.94
C LEU A 439 -12.03 32.52 -19.95
N GLY A 440 -11.22 32.65 -18.90
CA GLY A 440 -10.40 33.84 -18.63
C GLY A 440 -8.97 33.78 -19.18
N SER A 441 -8.47 32.60 -19.57
CA SER A 441 -7.14 32.29 -20.11
C SER A 441 -6.10 33.43 -20.01
N LEU A 442 -5.62 33.74 -18.80
CA LEU A 442 -4.42 34.56 -18.63
C LEU A 442 -3.14 33.73 -18.83
N LEU A 443 -3.26 32.38 -18.87
CA LEU A 443 -2.19 31.42 -19.13
C LEU A 443 -2.72 30.27 -20.01
N GLU A 444 -1.86 29.74 -20.89
CA GLU A 444 -2.18 28.60 -21.75
C GLU A 444 -2.27 27.30 -20.91
N PRO A 445 -3.34 26.48 -21.04
CA PRO A 445 -3.45 25.20 -20.34
C PRO A 445 -2.35 24.24 -20.80
N ARG A 446 -1.87 23.41 -19.87
CA ARG A 446 -0.83 22.42 -20.15
C ARG A 446 -1.43 21.04 -20.38
N LEU A 447 -1.08 20.40 -21.49
CA LEU A 447 -1.44 19.01 -21.76
C LEU A 447 -0.67 18.07 -20.83
N ILE A 448 -1.39 17.33 -19.97
CA ILE A 448 -0.81 16.33 -19.07
C ILE A 448 -0.61 15.01 -19.79
N MET A 449 -1.60 14.54 -20.53
CA MET A 449 -1.48 13.32 -21.33
C MET A 449 -2.58 13.27 -22.39
N ARG A 450 -2.33 12.51 -23.44
CA ARG A 450 -3.27 12.21 -24.52
C ARG A 450 -3.34 10.72 -24.79
N ASP A 451 -4.55 10.16 -24.80
CA ASP A 451 -4.85 8.83 -25.31
C ASP A 451 -5.44 8.99 -26.73
N PRO A 452 -4.71 8.61 -27.79
CA PRO A 452 -5.17 8.80 -29.16
C PRO A 452 -6.34 7.90 -29.56
N THR A 453 -6.57 6.80 -28.85
CA THR A 453 -7.54 5.77 -29.23
C THR A 453 -8.34 5.35 -28.00
N PRO A 454 -9.10 6.24 -27.35
CA PRO A 454 -9.89 5.90 -26.16
C PRO A 454 -10.98 4.89 -26.53
N LEU A 455 -11.37 4.03 -25.59
CA LEU A 455 -12.47 3.08 -25.79
C LEU A 455 -13.82 3.76 -25.51
N VAL A 456 -14.81 3.45 -26.34
CA VAL A 456 -16.18 3.97 -26.21
C VAL A 456 -16.93 3.30 -25.06
N ASP A 457 -16.78 1.97 -24.97
CA ASP A 457 -17.41 1.14 -23.96
C ASP A 457 -16.35 0.60 -23.00
N MET A 458 -16.74 0.43 -21.74
CA MET A 458 -15.88 -0.17 -20.73
C MET A 458 -15.58 -1.64 -21.12
N PRO A 459 -14.32 -2.09 -21.13
CA PRO A 459 -14.01 -3.47 -21.45
C PRO A 459 -14.59 -4.43 -20.39
N ALA A 460 -15.09 -5.59 -20.83
CA ALA A 460 -15.84 -6.51 -19.97
C ALA A 460 -14.98 -7.18 -18.87
N ASP A 461 -13.69 -7.39 -19.14
CA ASP A 461 -12.79 -8.18 -18.29
C ASP A 461 -11.79 -7.31 -17.50
N VAL A 462 -12.12 -6.02 -17.25
CA VAL A 462 -11.27 -5.11 -16.45
C VAL A 462 -11.43 -5.34 -14.95
N GLY A 463 -10.33 -5.14 -14.22
CA GLY A 463 -10.29 -5.27 -12.76
C GLY A 463 -10.04 -6.70 -12.29
N ALA A 464 -10.08 -6.90 -10.97
CA ALA A 464 -9.67 -8.14 -10.32
C ALA A 464 -10.62 -9.30 -10.59
N ARG A 465 -10.07 -10.42 -11.07
CA ARG A 465 -10.81 -11.64 -11.35
C ARG A 465 -11.01 -12.47 -10.08
N GLY A 466 -12.19 -13.07 -9.93
CA GLY A 466 -12.48 -14.06 -8.88
C GLY A 466 -12.90 -13.51 -7.51
N THR A 467 -13.33 -12.25 -7.43
CA THR A 467 -13.70 -11.55 -6.18
C THR A 467 -15.01 -12.02 -5.53
N GLU A 468 -15.82 -12.86 -6.19
CA GLU A 468 -17.04 -13.45 -5.60
C GLU A 468 -16.80 -14.29 -4.33
N ARG A 469 -15.55 -14.66 -4.03
CA ARG A 469 -15.20 -15.43 -2.82
C ARG A 469 -15.10 -14.61 -1.54
N LEU A 470 -14.91 -13.28 -1.63
CA LEU A 470 -14.62 -12.46 -0.45
C LEU A 470 -15.88 -11.92 0.25
N GLU A 471 -17.01 -11.75 -0.45
CA GLU A 471 -18.25 -11.26 0.18
C GLU A 471 -19.06 -12.33 0.93
N ARG A 472 -18.78 -13.63 0.71
CA ARG A 472 -19.55 -14.74 1.33
C ARG A 472 -19.03 -15.22 2.69
N ARG A 473 -18.14 -14.47 3.35
CA ARG A 473 -17.55 -14.85 4.66
C ARG A 473 -17.67 -13.77 5.75
N SER A 474 -18.64 -12.87 5.64
CA SER A 474 -19.04 -11.98 6.75
C SER A 474 -20.01 -12.64 7.72
#